data_AF-A0A2W6TEZ7-F1
#
_entry.id   AF-A0A2W6TEZ7-F1
#
_cell.length_a   1.000
_cell.length_b   1.000
_cell.length_c   1.000
_cell.angle_alpha   90.00
_cell.angle_beta   90.00
_cell.angle_gamma   90.00
#
_symmetry.space_group_name_H-M   'P 1'
#
loop_
_entity.id
_entity.type
_entity.pdbx_description
1 polymer ?
#
loop_
_entity_poly.entity_id
_entity_poly.type
_entity_poly.pdbx_seq_one_letter_code
_entity_poly.pdbx_strand_id
1 'polypeptide(L)'
;MALTATIRKAELQISDMDRGYYATHNLTLAQHPSETDERLMVRLLAFALNAEDRLEFGKGLSSEDEPDLWQLDYTGDIEQWIDLGHPDESRVRKACNRSRRVQIVNYGGNASDIWWQKQGKHLTRFNNLSVIDLPSAFVERWGEQVQRAMRWSVLIQDGEVQILNDHIQLDVIPAWRKRPAE
;
A
#
# COMPACT_ATOMS: atom_id res chain seq x y z
N MET A 1 -3.62 7.90 29.28
CA MET A 1 -4.13 6.63 28.70
C MET A 1 -3.71 6.60 27.25
N ALA A 2 -3.05 5.53 26.80
CA ALA A 2 -2.73 5.37 25.38
C ALA A 2 -4.04 5.21 24.59
N LEU A 3 -4.19 5.98 23.52
CA LEU A 3 -5.36 5.88 22.63
C LEU A 3 -5.41 4.45 22.08
N THR A 4 -6.58 3.81 22.16
CA THR A 4 -6.77 2.46 21.63
C THR A 4 -6.94 2.49 20.12
N ALA A 5 -6.39 1.48 19.43
CA ALA A 5 -6.56 1.36 17.99
C ALA A 5 -8.05 1.19 17.62
N THR A 6 -8.46 1.80 16.52
CA THR A 6 -9.81 1.64 15.97
C THR A 6 -9.83 0.45 15.02
N ILE A 7 -10.64 -0.57 15.32
CA ILE A 7 -10.81 -1.71 14.41
C ILE A 7 -11.80 -1.36 13.30
N ARG A 8 -11.40 -1.62 12.06
CA ARG A 8 -12.21 -1.52 10.83
C ARG A 8 -12.23 -2.85 10.10
N LYS A 9 -13.35 -3.15 9.45
CA LYS A 9 -13.54 -4.35 8.61
C LYS A 9 -13.67 -3.91 7.16
N ALA A 10 -13.03 -4.63 6.25
CA ALA A 10 -13.13 -4.38 4.83
C ALA A 10 -13.30 -5.70 4.08
N GLU A 11 -14.33 -5.79 3.23
CA GLU A 11 -14.45 -6.83 2.22
C GLU A 11 -13.98 -6.24 0.89
N LEU A 12 -12.97 -6.84 0.27
CA LEU A 12 -12.49 -6.49 -1.06
C LEU A 12 -12.82 -7.60 -2.05
N GLN A 13 -13.55 -7.27 -3.11
CA GLN A 13 -13.76 -8.14 -4.25
C GLN A 13 -12.84 -7.68 -5.38
N ILE A 14 -11.71 -8.37 -5.56
CA ILE A 14 -10.66 -7.96 -6.48
C ILE A 14 -10.80 -8.74 -7.79
N SER A 15 -10.84 -8.00 -8.89
CA SER A 15 -10.78 -8.50 -10.26
C SER A 15 -9.62 -7.79 -10.97
N ASP A 16 -8.43 -8.39 -10.90
CA ASP A 16 -7.20 -7.88 -11.48
C ASP A 16 -6.91 -8.63 -12.79
N MET A 17 -7.23 -7.97 -13.91
CA MET A 17 -7.09 -8.52 -15.26
C MET A 17 -5.62 -8.62 -15.66
N ASP A 18 -4.80 -7.69 -15.19
CA ASP A 18 -3.38 -7.58 -15.53
C ASP A 18 -2.60 -8.79 -14.99
N ARG A 19 -2.96 -9.26 -13.79
CA ARG A 19 -2.36 -10.44 -13.15
C ARG A 19 -3.19 -11.72 -13.31
N GLY A 20 -4.40 -11.63 -13.86
CA GLY A 20 -5.35 -12.74 -13.87
C GLY A 20 -5.77 -13.18 -12.46
N TYR A 21 -5.84 -12.24 -11.51
CA TYR A 21 -6.10 -12.50 -10.10
C TYR A 21 -7.53 -12.12 -9.72
N TYR A 22 -8.30 -13.09 -9.21
CA TYR A 22 -9.70 -12.93 -8.86
C TYR A 22 -9.94 -13.52 -7.47
N ALA A 23 -10.24 -12.68 -6.49
CA ALA A 23 -10.42 -13.14 -5.11
C ALA A 23 -11.29 -12.20 -4.29
N THR A 24 -11.90 -12.75 -3.24
CA THR A 24 -12.57 -11.97 -2.20
C THR A 24 -11.75 -12.06 -0.90
N HIS A 25 -11.44 -10.91 -0.32
CA HIS A 25 -10.67 -10.80 0.92
C HIS A 25 -11.51 -10.17 2.03
N ASN A 26 -11.59 -10.85 3.17
CA ASN A 26 -12.25 -10.34 4.37
C ASN A 26 -11.18 -9.86 5.38
N LEU A 27 -10.94 -8.55 5.39
CA LEU A 27 -9.83 -7.92 6.08
C LEU A 27 -10.27 -7.29 7.42
N THR A 28 -9.36 -7.33 8.39
CA THR A 28 -9.50 -6.63 9.67
C THR A 28 -8.30 -5.72 9.86
N LEU A 29 -8.55 -4.41 9.87
CA LEU A 29 -7.51 -3.40 10.00
C LEU A 29 -7.56 -2.78 11.40
N ALA A 30 -6.42 -2.77 12.08
CA ALA A 30 -6.23 -1.93 13.25
C ALA A 30 -5.70 -0.57 12.80
N GLN A 31 -6.47 0.49 13.04
CA GLN A 31 -6.06 1.87 12.80
C GLN A 31 -5.38 2.41 14.05
N HIS A 32 -4.10 2.71 13.96
CA HIS A 32 -3.37 3.35 15.05
C HIS A 32 -3.92 4.79 15.26
N PRO A 33 -3.95 5.34 16.49
CA PRO A 33 -4.45 6.69 16.74
C PRO A 33 -3.76 7.81 15.93
N SER A 34 -2.49 7.61 15.58
CA SER A 34 -1.73 8.53 14.72
C SER A 34 -1.89 8.25 13.21
N GLU A 35 -2.63 7.20 12.83
CA GLU A 35 -2.89 6.88 11.44
C GLU A 35 -4.14 7.62 10.95
N THR A 36 -3.95 8.46 9.93
CA THR A 36 -5.05 9.17 9.27
C THR A 36 -5.92 8.19 8.47
N ASP A 37 -7.17 8.59 8.24
CA ASP A 37 -8.09 7.79 7.42
C ASP A 37 -7.57 7.62 5.99
N GLU A 38 -6.99 8.66 5.40
CA GLU A 38 -6.29 8.59 4.10
C GLU A 38 -5.22 7.49 4.09
N ARG A 39 -4.36 7.43 5.12
CA ARG A 39 -3.29 6.44 5.19
C ARG A 39 -3.84 5.02 5.34
N LEU A 40 -4.88 4.83 6.15
CA LEU A 40 -5.54 3.53 6.30
C LEU A 40 -6.16 3.08 4.96
N MET A 41 -6.81 3.99 4.25
CA MET A 41 -7.41 3.70 2.95
C MET A 41 -6.33 3.44 1.89
N VAL A 42 -5.19 4.13 1.94
CA VAL A 42 -4.01 3.81 1.11
C VAL A 42 -3.42 2.44 1.45
N ARG A 43 -3.38 2.01 2.73
CA ARG A 43 -3.00 0.62 3.09
C ARG A 43 -3.93 -0.39 2.44
N LEU A 44 -5.24 -0.12 2.45
CA LEU A 44 -6.24 -0.99 1.84
C LEU A 44 -6.06 -1.09 0.32
N LEU A 45 -5.76 0.02 -0.35
CA LEU A 45 -5.45 0.02 -1.79
C LEU A 45 -4.12 -0.69 -2.09
N ALA A 46 -3.08 -0.47 -1.28
CA ALA A 46 -1.81 -1.17 -1.42
C ALA A 46 -1.97 -2.68 -1.26
N PHE A 47 -2.88 -3.13 -0.37
CA PHE A 47 -3.28 -4.53 -0.31
C PHE A 47 -3.86 -5.00 -1.65
N ALA A 48 -4.85 -4.27 -2.19
CA ALA A 48 -5.53 -4.68 -3.43
C ALA A 48 -4.57 -4.76 -4.63
N LEU A 49 -3.67 -3.78 -4.77
CA LEU A 49 -2.64 -3.72 -5.81
C LEU A 49 -1.65 -4.89 -5.78
N ASN A 50 -1.45 -5.51 -4.61
CA ASN A 50 -0.46 -6.54 -4.39
C ASN A 50 -1.08 -7.85 -3.89
N ALA A 51 -2.40 -7.99 -3.99
CA ALA A 51 -3.12 -9.09 -3.35
C ALA A 51 -2.59 -10.44 -3.85
N GLU A 52 -2.22 -11.30 -2.91
CA GLU A 52 -1.62 -12.60 -3.16
C GLU A 52 -1.89 -13.49 -1.94
N ASP A 53 -1.73 -14.81 -2.11
CA ASP A 53 -1.88 -15.75 -1.01
C ASP A 53 -0.80 -15.44 0.04
N ARG A 54 -1.25 -14.98 1.22
CA ARG A 54 -0.43 -14.61 2.40
C ARG A 54 0.17 -13.20 2.42
N LEU A 55 -0.41 -12.26 1.67
CA LEU A 55 -0.19 -10.84 1.97
C LEU A 55 -0.92 -10.49 3.30
N GLU A 56 -0.21 -9.86 4.22
CA GLU A 56 -0.70 -9.52 5.56
C GLU A 56 -0.39 -8.05 5.91
N PHE A 57 -1.23 -7.44 6.73
CA PHE A 57 -0.94 -6.12 7.31
C PHE A 57 0.07 -6.27 8.45
N GLY A 58 1.18 -5.54 8.35
CA GLY A 58 2.13 -5.40 9.44
C GLY A 58 1.72 -4.30 10.43
N LYS A 59 2.53 -4.10 11.46
CA LYS A 59 2.31 -3.03 12.45
C LYS A 59 2.64 -1.62 11.96
N GLY A 60 3.30 -1.46 10.81
CA GLY A 60 3.54 -0.16 10.14
C GLY A 60 4.00 0.93 11.12
N LEU A 61 3.25 2.03 11.22
CA LEU A 61 3.54 3.16 12.13
C LEU A 61 3.75 2.78 13.61
N SER A 62 3.30 1.60 14.03
CA SER A 62 3.45 1.12 15.41
C SER A 62 4.76 0.36 15.65
N SER A 63 5.57 0.13 14.61
CA SER A 63 6.84 -0.62 14.69
C SER A 63 7.84 -0.22 13.61
N GLU A 64 9.10 -0.01 13.99
CA GLU A 64 10.18 0.21 13.02
C GLU A 64 10.70 -1.09 12.37
N ASP A 65 10.26 -2.24 12.86
CA ASP A 65 10.73 -3.56 12.42
C ASP A 65 9.79 -4.26 11.44
N GLU A 66 8.55 -3.78 11.35
CA GLU A 66 7.52 -4.33 10.46
C GLU A 66 7.11 -3.29 9.40
N PRO A 67 6.83 -3.73 8.17
CA PRO A 67 6.26 -2.88 7.13
C PRO A 67 4.78 -2.55 7.41
N ASP A 68 4.19 -1.75 6.53
CA ASP A 68 2.74 -1.60 6.48
C ASP A 68 2.06 -2.88 5.99
N LEU A 69 2.63 -3.54 5.00
CA LEU A 69 2.22 -4.86 4.52
C LEU A 69 3.44 -5.71 4.15
N TRP A 70 3.31 -7.01 4.30
CA TRP A 70 4.29 -7.96 3.81
C TRP A 70 3.66 -9.25 3.31
N GLN A 71 4.41 -9.96 2.49
CA GLN A 71 4.14 -11.35 2.15
C GLN A 71 5.27 -12.20 2.71
N LEU A 72 4.92 -13.23 3.46
CA LEU A 72 5.87 -14.20 4.00
C LEU A 72 5.73 -15.53 3.27
N ASP A 73 6.85 -16.19 2.98
CA ASP A 73 6.84 -17.57 2.49
C ASP A 73 6.60 -18.58 3.62
N TYR A 74 6.58 -19.88 3.31
CA TYR A 74 6.30 -20.93 4.29
C TYR A 74 7.42 -21.15 5.31
N THR A 75 8.62 -20.60 5.06
CA THR A 75 9.75 -20.62 5.99
C THR A 75 9.82 -19.36 6.87
N GLY A 76 9.02 -18.34 6.55
CA GLY A 76 8.96 -17.07 7.25
C GLY A 76 9.88 -15.99 6.66
N ASP A 77 10.49 -16.25 5.51
CA ASP A 77 11.26 -15.26 4.78
C ASP A 77 10.33 -14.25 4.09
N ILE A 78 10.80 -13.01 3.95
CA ILE A 78 9.99 -11.92 3.41
C ILE A 78 10.06 -11.93 1.88
N GLU A 79 8.99 -12.37 1.23
CA GLU A 79 8.86 -12.31 -0.23
C GLU A 79 8.60 -10.87 -0.70
N GLN A 80 7.74 -10.14 0.00
CA GLN A 80 7.40 -8.77 -0.33
C GLN A 80 7.33 -7.89 0.91
N TRP A 81 7.93 -6.70 0.82
CA TRP A 81 7.88 -5.63 1.82
C TRP A 81 7.23 -4.40 1.21
N ILE A 82 6.16 -3.88 1.84
CA ILE A 82 5.45 -2.70 1.35
C ILE A 82 5.41 -1.64 2.45
N ASP A 83 6.00 -0.49 2.16
CA ASP A 83 5.94 0.69 3.03
C ASP A 83 5.15 1.81 2.36
N LEU A 84 4.39 2.55 3.15
CA LEU A 84 3.65 3.72 2.71
C LEU A 84 4.35 5.02 3.09
N GLY A 85 4.15 6.04 2.26
CA GLY A 85 4.64 7.40 2.51
C GLY A 85 6.13 7.52 2.21
N HIS A 86 6.86 8.28 3.03
CA HIS A 86 8.21 8.76 2.69
C HIS A 86 9.29 8.18 3.60
N PRO A 87 9.59 6.86 3.55
CA PRO A 87 10.60 6.24 4.39
C PRO A 87 12.00 6.82 4.10
N ASP A 88 12.84 6.93 5.12
CA ASP A 88 14.22 7.36 4.93
C ASP A 88 15.07 6.31 4.19
N GLU A 89 16.26 6.70 3.72
CA GLU A 89 17.14 5.79 2.99
C GLU A 89 17.55 4.55 3.81
N SER A 90 17.64 4.68 5.14
CA SER A 90 18.03 3.60 6.03
C SER A 90 16.95 2.52 6.07
N ARG A 91 15.68 2.92 6.22
CA ARG A 91 14.52 2.01 6.19
C ARG A 91 14.39 1.32 4.84
N VAL A 92 14.51 2.06 3.74
CA VAL A 92 14.42 1.46 2.39
C VAL A 92 15.54 0.45 2.16
N ARG A 93 16.78 0.78 2.56
CA ARG A 93 17.91 -0.15 2.48
C ARG A 93 17.70 -1.40 3.34
N LYS A 94 17.19 -1.26 4.57
CA LYS A 94 16.83 -2.39 5.45
C LYS A 94 15.80 -3.30 4.78
N ALA A 95 14.74 -2.72 4.21
CA ALA A 95 13.72 -3.46 3.49
C ALA A 95 14.31 -4.24 2.29
N CYS A 96 15.11 -3.57 1.45
CA CYS A 96 15.71 -4.16 0.25
C CYS A 96 16.67 -5.32 0.60
N ASN A 97 17.35 -5.25 1.75
CA ASN A 97 18.24 -6.31 2.19
C ASN A 97 17.52 -7.50 2.84
N ARG A 98 16.29 -7.31 3.34
CA ARG A 98 15.53 -8.32 4.09
C ARG A 98 14.46 -9.03 3.28
N SER A 99 14.17 -8.55 2.07
CA SER A 99 13.04 -9.03 1.27
C SER A 99 13.39 -9.24 -0.19
N ARG A 100 12.67 -10.14 -0.87
CA ARG A 100 12.87 -10.37 -2.29
C ARG A 100 12.37 -9.20 -3.14
N ARG A 101 11.26 -8.57 -2.76
CA ARG A 101 10.66 -7.42 -3.44
C ARG A 101 10.30 -6.33 -2.44
N VAL A 102 10.60 -5.08 -2.77
CA VAL A 102 10.18 -3.90 -1.99
C VAL A 102 9.32 -3.01 -2.86
N GLN A 103 8.21 -2.53 -2.31
CA GLN A 103 7.41 -1.47 -2.90
C GLN A 103 7.22 -0.32 -1.90
N ILE A 104 7.44 0.90 -2.37
CA ILE A 104 7.07 2.11 -1.65
C ILE A 104 5.86 2.73 -2.34
N VAL A 105 4.79 2.98 -1.59
CA VAL A 105 3.58 3.62 -2.08
C VAL A 105 3.47 5.01 -1.47
N ASN A 106 3.85 6.01 -2.28
CA ASN A 106 3.75 7.41 -1.91
C ASN A 106 2.33 7.93 -2.17
N TYR A 107 1.89 8.89 -1.35
CA TYR A 107 0.57 9.50 -1.49
C TYR A 107 0.51 10.98 -1.08
N GLY A 108 1.67 11.60 -0.77
CA GLY A 108 1.75 12.95 -0.22
C GLY A 108 1.88 14.09 -1.24
N GLY A 109 1.54 13.88 -2.52
CA GLY A 109 1.67 14.89 -3.58
C GLY A 109 3.06 15.53 -3.64
N ASN A 110 3.13 16.86 -3.49
CA ASN A 110 4.39 17.63 -3.51
C ASN A 110 5.43 17.14 -2.48
N ALA A 111 5.01 16.62 -1.32
CA ALA A 111 5.95 16.04 -0.36
C ALA A 111 6.64 14.77 -0.93
N SER A 112 5.94 13.99 -1.75
CA SER A 112 6.51 12.84 -2.48
C SER A 112 7.53 13.30 -3.52
N ASP A 113 7.27 14.40 -4.23
CA ASP A 113 8.24 14.99 -5.17
C ASP A 113 9.54 15.39 -4.46
N ILE A 114 9.42 16.11 -3.34
CA ILE A 114 10.58 16.54 -2.53
C ILE A 114 11.35 15.33 -2.01
N TRP A 115 10.65 14.33 -1.48
CA TRP A 115 11.27 13.10 -1.00
C TRP A 115 12.02 12.38 -2.13
N TRP A 116 11.41 12.23 -3.31
CA TRP A 116 12.02 11.57 -4.46
C TRP A 116 13.23 12.33 -5.00
N GLN A 117 13.17 13.67 -5.06
CA GLN A 117 14.32 14.49 -5.46
C GLN A 117 15.51 14.31 -4.51
N LYS A 118 15.26 14.18 -3.20
CA LYS A 118 16.30 13.98 -2.18
C LYS A 118 16.86 12.56 -2.18
N GLN A 119 16.01 11.55 -2.25
CA GLN A 119 16.38 10.15 -2.02
C GLN A 119 16.55 9.33 -3.30
N GLY A 120 15.81 9.67 -4.36
CA GLY A 120 15.62 8.83 -5.55
C GLY A 120 16.92 8.38 -6.20
N LYS A 121 17.93 9.27 -6.29
CA LYS A 121 19.27 8.93 -6.81
C LYS A 121 19.91 7.79 -6.04
N HIS A 122 19.82 7.79 -4.71
CA HIS A 122 20.37 6.74 -3.84
C HIS A 122 19.53 5.46 -3.86
N LEU A 123 18.23 5.58 -4.12
CA LEU A 123 17.30 4.45 -4.15
C LEU A 123 17.29 3.69 -5.48
N THR A 124 17.65 4.35 -6.59
CA THR A 124 17.65 3.73 -7.92
C THR A 124 18.56 2.50 -8.04
N ARG A 125 19.61 2.42 -7.22
CA ARG A 125 20.57 1.30 -7.17
C ARG A 125 19.96 -0.04 -6.72
N PHE A 126 18.82 -0.01 -6.03
CA PHE A 126 18.17 -1.24 -5.55
C PHE A 126 17.33 -1.83 -6.68
N ASN A 127 17.71 -3.02 -7.16
CA ASN A 127 17.03 -3.68 -8.29
C ASN A 127 15.68 -4.28 -7.90
N ASN A 128 15.53 -4.67 -6.64
CA ASN A 128 14.29 -5.20 -6.07
C ASN A 128 13.35 -4.12 -5.53
N LEU A 129 13.67 -2.84 -5.70
CA LEU A 129 12.83 -1.73 -5.25
C LEU A 129 11.93 -1.26 -6.38
N SER A 130 10.67 -1.01 -6.04
CA SER A 130 9.73 -0.28 -6.87
C SER A 130 9.08 0.85 -6.07
N VAL A 131 8.70 1.93 -6.75
CA VAL A 131 8.13 3.13 -6.14
C VAL A 131 7.00 3.65 -7.01
N ILE A 132 5.82 3.77 -6.42
CA ILE A 132 4.63 4.36 -7.04
C ILE A 132 4.15 5.57 -6.25
N ASP A 133 3.51 6.49 -6.95
CA ASP A 133 2.81 7.63 -6.40
C ASP A 133 1.32 7.52 -6.71
N LEU A 134 0.49 7.66 -5.67
CA LEU A 134 -0.93 7.86 -5.78
C LEU A 134 -1.23 9.35 -5.89
N PRO A 135 -2.08 9.79 -6.85
CA PRO A 135 -2.50 11.18 -6.97
C PRO A 135 -3.19 11.68 -5.68
N SER A 136 -2.77 12.82 -5.15
CA SER A 136 -3.29 13.34 -3.88
C SER A 136 -4.80 13.60 -3.89
N ALA A 137 -5.34 14.09 -5.02
CA ALA A 137 -6.78 14.31 -5.17
C ALA A 137 -7.60 13.02 -5.09
N PHE A 138 -7.05 11.89 -5.56
CA PHE A 138 -7.68 10.59 -5.38
C PHE A 138 -7.60 10.15 -3.92
N VAL A 139 -6.43 10.28 -3.29
CA VAL A 139 -6.18 9.87 -1.91
C VAL A 139 -7.10 10.58 -0.92
N GLU A 140 -7.31 11.89 -1.10
CA GLU A 140 -8.24 12.70 -0.31
C GLU A 140 -9.66 12.13 -0.40
N ARG A 141 -10.19 11.98 -1.62
CA ARG A 141 -11.54 11.42 -1.86
C ARG A 141 -11.68 9.99 -1.35
N TRP A 142 -10.62 9.18 -1.45
CA TRP A 142 -10.60 7.81 -0.97
C TRP A 142 -10.59 7.73 0.56
N GLY A 143 -9.84 8.62 1.22
CA GLY A 143 -9.80 8.76 2.68
C GLY A 143 -11.16 9.12 3.27
N GLU A 144 -11.95 9.95 2.59
CA GLU A 144 -13.31 10.31 3.00
C GLU A 144 -14.28 9.12 3.05
N GLN A 145 -13.98 8.03 2.33
CA GLN A 145 -14.87 6.86 2.26
C GLN A 145 -14.66 5.86 3.41
N VAL A 146 -13.84 6.21 4.39
CA VAL A 146 -13.53 5.34 5.51
C VAL A 146 -14.78 5.04 6.35
N GLN A 147 -15.02 3.76 6.64
CA GLN A 147 -16.13 3.34 7.51
C GLN A 147 -15.68 2.27 8.49
N ARG A 148 -16.53 1.94 9.48
CA ARG A 148 -16.25 0.83 10.43
C ARG A 148 -16.31 -0.52 9.73
N ALA A 149 -17.22 -0.68 8.78
CA ALA A 149 -17.33 -1.81 7.88
C ALA A 149 -17.44 -1.28 6.46
N MET A 150 -16.63 -1.81 5.56
CA MET A 150 -16.54 -1.37 4.16
C MET A 150 -16.65 -2.58 3.25
N ARG A 151 -17.27 -2.38 2.08
CA ARG A 151 -17.26 -3.35 0.98
C ARG A 151 -16.91 -2.60 -0.29
N TRP A 152 -15.92 -3.11 -1.01
CA TRP A 152 -15.44 -2.51 -2.25
C TRP A 152 -15.22 -3.59 -3.30
N SER A 153 -15.63 -3.29 -4.53
CA SER A 153 -15.12 -3.98 -5.71
C SER A 153 -13.92 -3.20 -6.24
N VAL A 154 -12.83 -3.91 -6.55
CA VAL A 154 -11.61 -3.35 -7.10
C VAL A 154 -11.35 -4.02 -8.44
N LEU A 155 -11.40 -3.25 -9.52
CA LEU A 155 -11.06 -3.72 -10.86
C LEU A 155 -9.71 -3.13 -11.25
N ILE A 156 -8.79 -3.95 -11.72
CA ILE A 156 -7.47 -3.52 -12.19
C ILE A 156 -7.30 -3.99 -13.63
N GLN A 157 -7.06 -3.05 -14.54
CA GLN A 157 -6.85 -3.34 -15.94
C GLN A 157 -5.98 -2.25 -16.57
N ASP A 158 -4.99 -2.65 -17.37
CA ASP A 158 -4.07 -1.77 -18.10
C ASP A 158 -3.36 -0.76 -17.16
N GLY A 159 -3.11 -1.16 -15.91
CA GLY A 159 -2.54 -0.32 -14.85
C GLY A 159 -3.48 0.72 -14.24
N GLU A 160 -4.73 0.80 -14.69
CA GLU A 160 -5.80 1.60 -14.06
C GLU A 160 -6.50 0.77 -12.99
N VAL A 161 -6.83 1.43 -11.88
CA VAL A 161 -7.58 0.86 -10.77
C VAL A 161 -8.89 1.60 -10.63
N GLN A 162 -9.98 0.86 -10.74
CA GLN A 162 -11.32 1.32 -10.42
C GLN A 162 -11.77 0.71 -9.10
N ILE A 163 -12.21 1.56 -8.17
CA ILE A 163 -12.69 1.17 -6.85
C ILE A 163 -14.12 1.67 -6.71
N LEU A 164 -15.06 0.76 -6.47
CA LEU A 164 -16.47 1.12 -6.37
C LEU A 164 -17.24 0.35 -5.30
N ASN A 165 -18.31 0.98 -4.86
CA ASN A 165 -19.38 0.36 -4.06
C ASN A 165 -20.73 0.88 -4.57
N ASP A 166 -21.80 0.63 -3.81
CA ASP A 166 -23.17 1.02 -4.19
C ASP A 166 -23.40 2.55 -4.24
N HIS A 167 -22.45 3.37 -3.78
CA HIS A 167 -22.61 4.81 -3.61
C HIS A 167 -21.64 5.64 -4.46
N ILE A 168 -20.43 5.15 -4.69
CA ILE A 168 -19.37 5.90 -5.36
C ILE A 168 -18.47 4.98 -6.18
N GLN A 169 -17.92 5.55 -7.25
CA GLN A 169 -16.82 5.01 -8.03
C GLN A 169 -15.67 6.03 -8.03
N LEU A 170 -14.46 5.54 -7.81
CA LEU A 170 -13.22 6.30 -7.89
C LEU A 170 -12.24 5.55 -8.79
N ASP A 171 -11.57 6.27 -9.68
CA ASP A 171 -10.59 5.72 -10.61
C ASP A 171 -9.21 6.33 -10.32
N VAL A 172 -8.16 5.53 -10.44
CA VAL A 172 -6.77 5.96 -10.23
C VAL A 172 -5.81 5.16 -11.08
N ILE A 173 -4.82 5.87 -11.65
CA ILE A 173 -3.66 5.25 -12.28
C ILE A 173 -2.44 5.55 -11.41
N PRO A 174 -1.85 4.56 -10.70
CA PRO A 174 -0.63 4.76 -9.95
C PRO A 174 0.53 5.18 -10.87
N ALA A 175 1.21 6.26 -10.51
CA ALA A 175 2.34 6.78 -11.28
C ALA A 175 3.65 6.14 -10.83
N TRP A 176 4.37 5.49 -11.75
CA TRP A 176 5.66 4.86 -11.43
C TRP A 176 6.78 5.90 -11.35
N ARG A 177 7.43 6.02 -10.19
CA ARG A 177 8.72 6.71 -10.03
C ARG A 177 9.89 5.79 -10.35
N LYS A 178 9.76 4.52 -10.00
CA LYS A 178 10.70 3.44 -10.32
C LYS A 178 9.94 2.14 -10.46
N ARG A 179 10.07 1.48 -11.62
CA ARG A 179 9.59 0.11 -11.82
C ARG A 179 10.60 -0.89 -11.24
N PRO A 180 10.17 -2.09 -10.83
CA PRO A 180 11.10 -3.18 -10.54
C PRO A 180 11.96 -3.47 -11.77
N ALA A 181 13.18 -3.94 -11.56
CA ALA A 181 14.00 -4.44 -12.67
C ALA A 181 13.35 -5.71 -13.26
N GLU A 182 13.45 -5.87 -14.58
CA GLU A 182 13.04 -7.09 -15.30
C GLU A 182 13.95 -8.29 -14.97
#